data_AF-A0A3B0B7Y0-F1
#
_entry.id   AF-A0A3B0B7Y0-F1
#
_cell.length_a   1.000
_cell.length_b   1.000
_cell.length_c   1.000
_cell.angle_alpha   90.00
_cell.angle_beta   90.00
_cell.angle_gamma   90.00
#
_symmetry.space_group_name_H-M   'P 1'
#
loop_
_entity.id
_entity.type
_entity.pdbx_description
1 polymer ?
#
loop_
_entity_poly.entity_id
_entity_poly.type
_entity_poly.pdbx_seq_one_letter_code
_entity_poly.pdbx_strand_id
1 'polypeptide(L)'
;MSAATAWQALQIALTANTPSCNGDERFISETADHDAVLRKICDSCPVLVQCSEYGKAEHRHRVWGVYGGVIRRTKPQANPRRRTALPPERVTT
;
A
#
# COMPACT_ATOMS: atom_id res chain seq x y z
N MET A 1 6.73 5.39 -17.46
CA MET A 1 7.23 6.55 -16.68
C MET A 1 8.33 6.05 -15.76
N SER A 2 9.44 6.78 -15.57
CA SER A 2 10.48 6.38 -14.63
C SER A 2 10.08 6.74 -13.19
N ALA A 3 10.72 6.11 -12.18
CA ALA A 3 10.51 6.46 -10.78
C ALA A 3 10.83 7.94 -10.48
N ALA A 4 11.87 8.49 -11.11
CA ALA A 4 12.25 9.90 -10.95
C ALA A 4 11.18 10.86 -11.48
N THR A 5 10.62 10.59 -12.68
CA THR A 5 9.54 11.40 -13.24
C THR A 5 8.27 11.29 -12.41
N ALA A 6 7.92 10.08 -11.95
CA ALA A 6 6.76 9.87 -11.09
C ALA A 6 6.91 10.56 -9.72
N TRP A 7 8.12 10.54 -9.15
CA TRP A 7 8.45 11.27 -7.92
C TRP A 7 8.27 12.77 -8.07
N GLN A 8 8.79 13.36 -9.15
CA GLN A 8 8.62 14.80 -9.41
C GLN A 8 7.14 15.19 -9.54
N ALA A 9 6.35 14.40 -10.26
CA ALA A 9 4.91 14.63 -10.40
C ALA A 9 4.17 14.53 -9.05
N LEU A 10 4.56 13.57 -8.20
CA LEU A 10 4.01 13.42 -6.85
C LEU A 10 4.37 14.62 -5.97
N GLN A 11 5.62 15.09 -6.00
CA GLN A 11 6.05 16.26 -5.23
C GLN A 11 5.24 17.51 -5.59
N ILE A 12 4.99 17.75 -6.88
CA ILE A 12 4.12 18.85 -7.32
C ILE A 12 2.71 18.69 -6.74
N ALA A 13 2.12 17.50 -6.86
CA ALA A 13 0.78 17.24 -6.33
C ALA A 13 0.67 17.45 -4.81
N LEU A 14 1.71 17.07 -4.05
CA LEU A 14 1.81 17.26 -2.60
C LEU A 14 1.99 18.72 -2.18
N THR A 15 2.62 19.56 -3.01
CA THR A 15 2.68 21.01 -2.74
C THR A 15 1.34 21.71 -2.96
N ALA A 16 0.50 21.17 -3.85
CA ALA A 16 -0.79 21.75 -4.20
C ALA A 16 -1.96 21.22 -3.36
N ASN A 17 -1.82 20.05 -2.73
CA ASN A 17 -2.92 19.37 -2.04
C ASN A 17 -2.46 18.75 -0.71
N THR A 18 -3.35 18.73 0.27
CA THR A 18 -3.16 17.94 1.48
C THR A 18 -3.57 16.49 1.21
N PRO A 19 -2.64 15.51 1.30
CA PRO A 19 -2.99 14.11 1.09
C PRO A 19 -3.83 13.56 2.25
N SER A 20 -4.73 12.62 1.96
CA SER A 20 -5.62 12.03 2.98
C SER A 20 -4.88 11.21 4.05
N CYS A 21 -3.61 10.86 3.82
CA CYS A 21 -2.76 10.17 4.79
C CYS A 21 -2.01 11.11 5.75
N ASN A 22 -2.15 12.43 5.62
CA ASN A 22 -1.42 13.39 6.44
C ASN A 22 -1.73 13.21 7.93
N GLY A 23 -0.71 12.91 8.74
CA GLY A 23 -0.84 12.67 10.18
C GLY A 23 -1.38 11.28 10.57
N ASP A 24 -1.57 10.37 9.61
CA ASP A 24 -2.08 9.01 9.88
C ASP A 24 -0.95 7.97 9.86
N GLU A 25 -0.48 7.59 11.04
CA GLU A 25 0.62 6.62 11.21
C GLU A 25 0.28 5.22 10.69
N ARG A 26 -1.00 4.90 10.46
CA ARG A 26 -1.38 3.58 9.90
C ARG A 26 -0.82 3.37 8.49
N PHE A 27 -0.58 4.45 7.74
CA PHE A 27 0.04 4.38 6.40
C PHE A 27 1.49 3.89 6.44
N ILE A 28 2.16 4.04 7.58
CA ILE A 28 3.50 3.55 7.88
C ILE A 28 3.49 2.40 8.90
N SER A 29 2.34 1.78 9.17
CA SER A 29 2.33 0.57 10.00
C SER A 29 3.01 -0.58 9.25
N GLU A 30 3.72 -1.45 9.99
CA GLU A 30 4.20 -2.72 9.44
C GLU A 30 3.15 -3.83 9.58
N THR A 31 2.00 -3.58 10.20
CA THR A 31 0.91 -4.56 10.31
C THR A 31 -0.05 -4.46 9.13
N ALA A 32 -0.76 -5.56 8.85
CA ALA A 32 -1.77 -5.62 7.81
C ALA A 32 -3.19 -5.25 8.30
N ASP A 33 -3.35 -4.90 9.57
CA ASP A 33 -4.66 -4.77 10.24
C ASP A 33 -5.56 -3.71 9.61
N HIS A 34 -4.97 -2.72 8.96
CA HIS A 34 -5.67 -1.58 8.39
C HIS A 34 -5.68 -1.56 6.86
N ASP A 35 -5.06 -2.53 6.18
CA ASP A 35 -4.83 -2.52 4.73
C ASP A 35 -6.10 -2.24 3.92
N ALA A 36 -7.22 -2.86 4.28
CA ALA A 36 -8.50 -2.68 3.59
C ALA A 36 -9.08 -1.27 3.77
N VAL A 37 -8.93 -0.68 4.97
CA VAL A 37 -9.40 0.68 5.27
C VAL A 37 -8.49 1.71 4.59
N LEU A 38 -7.18 1.52 4.63
CA LEU A 38 -6.21 2.42 4.00
C LEU A 38 -6.41 2.50 2.49
N ARG A 39 -6.71 1.39 1.82
CA ARG A 39 -7.07 1.39 0.39
C ARG A 39 -8.26 2.29 0.10
N LYS A 40 -9.33 2.19 0.89
CA LYS A 40 -10.52 3.06 0.73
C LYS A 40 -10.21 4.53 0.95
N ILE A 41 -9.32 4.86 1.89
CA ILE A 41 -8.87 6.25 2.11
C ILE A 41 -8.10 6.75 0.88
N CYS A 42 -7.29 5.89 0.26
CA CYS A 42 -6.59 6.25 -0.98
C CYS A 42 -7.56 6.55 -2.13
N ASP A 43 -8.69 5.84 -2.23
CA ASP A 43 -9.64 6.00 -3.35
C ASP A 43 -10.21 7.43 -3.46
N SER A 44 -10.27 8.18 -2.36
CA SER A 44 -10.71 9.59 -2.33
C SER A 44 -9.56 10.60 -2.27
N CYS A 45 -8.30 10.16 -2.31
CA CYS A 45 -7.16 11.03 -2.07
C CYS A 45 -6.86 11.93 -3.30
N PRO A 46 -6.69 13.26 -3.12
CA PRO A 46 -6.45 14.18 -4.24
C PRO A 46 -5.14 13.93 -4.99
N VAL A 47 -4.19 13.21 -4.36
CA VAL A 47 -2.91 12.84 -4.97
C VAL A 47 -2.84 11.36 -5.38
N LEU A 48 -3.98 10.65 -5.40
CA LEU A 48 -4.07 9.20 -5.65
C LEU A 48 -3.30 8.79 -6.91
N VAL A 49 -3.54 9.47 -8.02
CA VAL A 49 -2.96 9.10 -9.34
C VAL A 49 -1.44 9.14 -9.26
N GLN A 50 -0.87 10.29 -8.91
CA GLN A 50 0.58 10.49 -8.86
C GLN A 50 1.23 9.59 -7.80
N CYS A 51 0.57 9.40 -6.66
CA CYS A 51 1.06 8.53 -5.58
C CYS A 51 1.10 7.06 -6.01
N SER A 52 0.06 6.59 -6.70
CA SER A 52 0.00 5.21 -7.21
C SER A 52 1.03 4.95 -8.30
N GLU A 53 1.28 5.93 -9.18
CA GLU A 53 2.29 5.80 -10.24
C GLU A 53 3.70 5.74 -9.66
N TYR A 54 4.01 6.57 -8.66
CA TYR A 54 5.29 6.45 -7.94
C TYR A 54 5.42 5.10 -7.23
N GLY A 55 4.39 4.67 -6.49
CA GLY A 55 4.39 3.39 -5.77
C GLY A 55 4.55 2.16 -6.67
N LYS A 56 4.11 2.24 -7.94
CA LYS A 56 4.31 1.19 -8.96
C LYS A 56 5.70 1.26 -9.60
N ALA A 57 6.19 2.47 -9.89
CA ALA A 57 7.44 2.68 -10.61
C ALA A 57 8.69 2.43 -9.75
N GLU A 58 8.61 2.64 -8.44
CA GLU A 58 9.74 2.46 -7.53
C GLU A 58 9.98 0.99 -7.17
N HIS A 59 11.25 0.65 -6.92
CA HIS A 59 11.64 -0.70 -6.52
C HIS A 59 11.10 -1.06 -5.13
N ARG A 60 10.60 -2.29 -5.00
CA ARG A 60 9.96 -2.80 -3.75
C ARG A 60 10.85 -2.70 -2.50
N HIS A 61 12.17 -2.65 -2.66
CA HIS A 61 13.13 -2.58 -1.55
C HIS A 61 13.51 -1.14 -1.15
N ARG A 62 13.10 -0.13 -1.92
CA ARG A 62 13.43 1.28 -1.68
C ARG A 62 12.34 2.06 -0.95
N VAL A 63 11.10 1.55 -0.98
CA VAL A 63 9.93 2.21 -0.39
C VAL A 63 9.09 1.23 0.42
N TRP A 64 8.54 1.72 1.51
CA TRP A 64 7.68 0.99 2.44
C TRP A 64 6.54 1.90 2.90
N GLY A 65 5.41 1.31 3.29
CA GLY A 65 4.16 2.02 3.56
C GLY A 65 3.11 1.85 2.44
N VAL A 66 2.12 2.74 2.42
CA VAL A 66 1.02 2.70 1.45
C VAL A 66 1.11 3.87 0.46
N TYR A 67 1.17 3.56 -0.82
CA TYR A 67 1.31 4.52 -1.92
C TYR A 67 0.14 4.38 -2.90
N GLY A 68 -0.85 5.28 -2.81
CA GLY A 68 -2.02 5.26 -3.72
C GLY A 68 -2.71 3.88 -3.77
N GLY A 69 -2.89 3.24 -2.61
CA GLY A 69 -3.46 1.89 -2.48
C GLY A 69 -2.49 0.73 -2.71
N VAL A 70 -1.25 1.00 -3.14
CA VAL A 70 -0.17 0.01 -3.25
C VAL A 70 0.48 -0.17 -1.87
N ILE A 71 0.29 -1.34 -1.28
CA ILE A 71 0.81 -1.67 0.05
C ILE A 71 2.19 -2.32 -0.08
N ARG A 72 3.19 -1.74 0.58
CA ARG A 72 4.59 -2.19 0.64
C ARG A 72 4.98 -2.36 2.10
N ARG A 73 5.37 -3.57 2.50
CA ARG A 73 5.84 -3.88 3.86
C ARG A 73 7.26 -4.41 3.79
N THR A 74 8.06 -4.15 4.82
CA THR A 74 9.45 -4.64 4.87
C THR A 74 9.52 -6.14 5.15
N LYS A 75 8.52 -6.68 5.85
CA LYS A 75 8.40 -8.10 6.17
C LYS A 75 7.17 -8.73 5.51
N PRO A 76 7.25 -10.01 5.07
CA PRO A 76 6.07 -10.76 4.65
C PRO A 76 5.04 -10.80 5.77
N GLN A 77 3.83 -10.35 5.49
CA GLN A 77 2.73 -10.40 6.45
C GLN A 77 2.11 -11.79 6.44
N ALA A 78 1.95 -12.39 7.62
CA ALA A 78 1.17 -13.61 7.76
C ALA A 78 -0.27 -13.27 7.33
N ASN A 79 -0.76 -13.87 6.24
CA ASN A 79 -2.13 -13.71 5.83
C ASN A 79 -2.99 -14.75 6.56
N PRO A 80 -3.76 -14.38 7.61
CA PRO A 80 -4.57 -15.34 8.36
C PRO A 80 -5.64 -16.00 7.47
N ARG A 81 -6.11 -15.32 6.41
CA ARG A 81 -7.08 -15.90 5.45
C ARG A 81 -6.46 -16.98 4.56
N ARG A 82 -5.13 -17.03 4.43
CA ARG A 82 -4.42 -18.07 3.67
C ARG A 82 -4.23 -19.35 4.49
N ARG A 83 -4.41 -19.27 5.82
CA ARG A 83 -4.22 -20.39 6.76
C ARG A 83 -5.43 -21.33 6.84
N THR A 84 -6.62 -20.85 6.46
CA THR A 84 -7.88 -21.62 6.53
C THR A 84 -8.15 -22.47 5.28
N ALA A 85 -7.30 -22.39 4.25
CA ALA A 85 -7.46 -23.15 3.01
C ALA A 85 -6.66 -24.47 3.01
N LEU A 86 -6.60 -25.17 4.15
CA LEU A 86 -6.21 -26.58 4.16
C LEU A 86 -7.45 -27.40 3.74
N PRO A 87 -7.37 -28.22 2.68
CA PRO A 87 -8.46 -29.14 2.35
C PRO A 87 -8.64 -30.13 3.52
N PRO A 88 -9.88 -30.41 3.97
CA PRO A 88 -10.11 -31.63 4.73
C PRO A 88 -9.89 -32.82 3.79
N GLU A 89 -9.34 -33.93 4.30
CA GLU A 89 -9.15 -35.27 3.69
C GLU A 89 -7.67 -35.70 3.76
N ARG A 90 -7.30 -36.72 4.56
CA ARG A 90 -7.90 -38.06 4.63
C ARG A 90 -7.98 -38.57 6.08
N VAL A 91 -9.20 -38.79 6.57
CA VAL A 91 -9.46 -39.74 7.65
C VAL A 91 -9.66 -41.09 6.98
N THR A 92 -8.63 -41.93 6.96
CA THR A 92 -8.76 -43.35 6.61
C THR A 92 -9.14 -44.14 7.85
N THR A 93 -10.30 -44.78 7.78
CA THR A 93 -10.80 -45.84 8.67
C THR A 93 -9.90 -47.07 8.64
#